data_AF-A0A533SRN4-F1
#
_entry.id   AF-A0A533SRN4-F1
#
_cell.length_a   1.000
_cell.length_b   1.000
_cell.length_c   1.000
_cell.angle_alpha   90.00
_cell.angle_beta   90.00
_cell.angle_gamma   90.00
#
_symmetry.space_group_name_H-M   'P 1'
#
loop_
_entity.id
_entity.type
_entity.pdbx_description
1 polymer ?
#
loop_
_entity_poly.entity_id
_entity_poly.type
_entity_poly.pdbx_seq_one_letter_code
_entity_poly.pdbx_strand_id
1 'polypeptide(L)'
;MRVPGSQNQTFRQFVHSLGSDFHFSWRVARDYGLVLVGALLQALAMRLFLVPGQMVSGGISGAAQIINFFTGWPIGLMVFIGNLPLFLLGWRYLG
;
A
#
# COMPACT_ATOMS: atom_id res chain seq x y z
N MET A 1 -22.16 44.13 -3.38
CA MET A 1 -22.92 43.65 -4.56
C MET A 1 -22.22 42.40 -5.07
N ARG A 2 -22.80 41.20 -4.84
CA ARG A 2 -22.13 39.90 -4.99
C ARG A 2 -22.52 39.29 -6.35
N VAL A 3 -21.52 39.08 -7.20
CA VAL A 3 -21.65 38.67 -8.60
C VAL A 3 -22.16 37.22 -8.71
N PRO A 4 -23.31 36.94 -9.33
CA PRO A 4 -23.91 35.60 -9.37
C PRO A 4 -23.44 34.76 -10.58
N GLY A 5 -22.11 34.62 -10.77
CA GLY A 5 -21.55 33.93 -11.95
C GLY A 5 -20.27 33.10 -11.75
N SER A 6 -19.67 33.06 -10.56
CA SER A 6 -18.33 32.48 -10.34
C SER A 6 -18.29 30.98 -10.00
N GLN A 7 -19.38 30.39 -9.47
CA GLN A 7 -19.37 28.98 -9.01
C GLN A 7 -19.15 27.96 -10.14
N ASN A 8 -19.67 28.22 -11.34
CA ASN A 8 -19.61 27.27 -12.45
C ASN A 8 -18.21 27.18 -13.09
N GLN A 9 -17.36 28.18 -12.90
CA GLN A 9 -16.00 28.20 -13.42
C GLN A 9 -15.03 27.47 -12.48
N THR A 10 -15.16 27.67 -11.16
CA THR A 10 -14.38 26.98 -10.14
C THR A 10 -14.64 25.47 -10.14
N PHE A 11 -15.90 25.06 -10.30
CA PHE A 11 -16.27 23.63 -10.37
C PHE A 11 -15.68 22.95 -11.61
N ARG A 12 -15.66 23.64 -12.75
CA ARG A 12 -15.03 23.12 -13.98
C ARG A 12 -13.52 23.02 -13.88
N GLN A 13 -12.87 23.95 -13.17
CA GLN A 13 -11.42 23.88 -12.92
C GLN A 13 -11.05 22.71 -11.99
N PHE A 14 -11.84 22.44 -10.96
CA PHE A 14 -11.64 21.30 -10.05
C PHE A 14 -11.81 19.94 -10.75
N VAL A 15 -12.78 19.84 -11.66
CA VAL A 15 -12.97 18.64 -12.49
C VAL A 15 -11.82 18.46 -13.49
N HIS A 16 -11.28 19.55 -14.05
CA HIS A 16 -10.15 19.49 -14.99
C HIS A 16 -8.81 19.12 -14.31
N SER A 17 -8.60 19.53 -13.05
CA SER A 17 -7.42 19.15 -12.27
C SER A 17 -7.42 17.67 -11.84
N LEU A 18 -8.59 17.01 -11.81
CA LEU A 18 -8.67 15.58 -11.50
C LEU A 18 -8.32 14.68 -12.71
N GLY A 19 -8.50 15.19 -13.93
CA GLY A 19 -8.34 14.39 -15.16
C GLY A 19 -6.92 14.40 -15.75
N SER A 20 -6.03 15.29 -15.33
CA SER A 20 -4.78 15.58 -16.06
C SER A 20 -3.52 14.88 -15.52
N ASP A 21 -3.58 14.21 -14.38
CA ASP A 21 -2.39 13.57 -13.79
C ASP A 21 -2.15 12.13 -14.24
N PHE A 22 -2.99 11.59 -15.13
CA PHE A 22 -2.74 10.29 -15.79
C PHE A 22 -1.72 10.43 -16.93
N HIS A 23 -0.54 10.94 -16.60
CA HIS A 23 0.61 10.84 -17.48
C HIS A 23 1.15 9.41 -17.38
N PHE A 24 0.55 8.51 -18.19
CA PHE A 24 1.02 7.15 -18.42
C PHE A 24 2.38 7.20 -19.13
N SER A 25 3.42 7.56 -18.37
CA SER A 25 4.78 7.62 -18.86
C SER A 25 5.37 6.22 -18.77
N TRP A 26 6.13 5.79 -19.80
CA TRP A 26 6.84 4.49 -19.80
C TRP A 26 7.71 4.27 -18.54
N ARG A 27 8.13 5.38 -17.90
CA ARG A 27 8.77 5.40 -16.58
C ARG A 27 7.86 4.85 -15.47
N VAL A 28 6.61 5.31 -15.40
CA VAL A 28 5.63 4.86 -14.41
C VAL A 28 5.37 3.35 -14.55
N ALA A 29 5.22 2.85 -15.77
CA ALA A 29 5.07 1.41 -16.01
C ALA A 29 6.31 0.62 -15.52
N ARG A 30 7.52 1.15 -15.75
CA ARG A 30 8.77 0.56 -15.24
C ARG A 30 8.84 0.61 -13.72
N ASP A 31 8.44 1.71 -13.10
CA ASP A 31 8.45 1.90 -11.64
C ASP A 31 7.50 0.91 -10.97
N TYR A 32 6.27 0.77 -11.47
CA TYR A 32 5.33 -0.26 -10.99
C TYR A 32 5.84 -1.68 -11.24
N GLY A 33 6.52 -1.92 -12.37
CA GLY A 33 7.18 -3.20 -12.65
C GLY A 33 8.26 -3.55 -11.63
N LEU A 34 9.11 -2.57 -11.28
CA LEU A 34 10.14 -2.73 -10.25
C LEU A 34 9.54 -2.95 -8.86
N VAL A 35 8.46 -2.25 -8.51
CA VAL A 35 7.72 -2.46 -7.25
C VAL A 35 7.13 -3.87 -7.18
N LEU A 36 6.54 -4.36 -8.26
CA LEU A 36 6.01 -5.73 -8.34
C LEU A 36 7.10 -6.78 -8.16
N VAL A 37 8.22 -6.63 -8.87
CA VAL A 37 9.36 -7.55 -8.75
C VAL A 37 9.96 -7.51 -7.35
N GLY A 38 10.12 -6.32 -6.76
CA GLY A 38 10.59 -6.15 -5.39
C GLY A 38 9.66 -6.79 -4.37
N ALA A 39 8.34 -6.61 -4.53
CA ALA A 39 7.35 -7.22 -3.65
C ALA A 39 7.36 -8.75 -3.75
N LEU A 40 7.53 -9.31 -4.96
CA LEU A 40 7.64 -10.75 -5.17
C LEU A 40 8.93 -11.32 -4.57
N LEU A 41 10.06 -10.64 -4.77
CA LEU A 41 11.34 -11.00 -4.17
C LEU A 41 11.27 -10.96 -2.63
N GLN A 42 10.63 -9.95 -2.07
CA GLN A 42 10.42 -9.83 -0.64
C GLN A 42 9.52 -10.95 -0.10
N ALA A 43 8.44 -11.29 -0.80
CA ALA A 43 7.59 -12.42 -0.43
C ALA A 43 8.33 -13.77 -0.49
N LEU A 44 9.15 -13.97 -1.53
CA LEU A 44 10.00 -15.15 -1.68
C LEU A 44 11.06 -15.23 -0.58
N ALA A 45 11.77 -14.13 -0.30
CA ALA A 45 12.74 -14.06 0.77
C ALA A 45 12.08 -14.36 2.14
N MET A 46 10.89 -13.80 2.38
CA MET A 46 10.13 -14.07 3.59
C MET A 46 9.73 -15.56 3.70
N ARG A 47 9.34 -16.19 2.59
CA ARG A 47 8.93 -17.60 2.57
C ARG A 47 10.11 -18.57 2.62
N LEU A 48 11.26 -18.23 2.05
CA LEU A 48 12.44 -19.10 1.97
C LEU A 48 13.41 -18.91 3.14
N PHE A 49 13.47 -17.73 3.77
CA PHE A 49 14.36 -17.46 4.90
C PHE A 49 13.63 -17.41 6.24
N LEU A 50 12.48 -16.74 6.33
CA LEU A 50 11.81 -16.57 7.64
C LEU A 50 10.98 -17.80 8.04
N VAL A 51 10.37 -18.52 7.09
CA VAL A 51 9.60 -19.75 7.41
C VAL A 51 10.48 -20.90 7.91
N PRO A 52 11.61 -21.25 7.27
CA PRO A 52 12.49 -22.31 7.79
C PRO A 52 13.47 -21.82 8.86
N GLY A 53 13.79 -20.53 8.89
CA GLY A 53 14.79 -19.98 9.82
C GLY A 53 14.28 -19.66 11.23
N GLN A 54 12.97 -19.73 11.49
CA GLN A 54 12.33 -19.26 12.75
C GLN A 54 12.78 -17.86 13.19
N MET A 55 13.30 -17.05 12.25
CA MET A 55 13.73 -15.68 12.49
C MET A 55 12.49 -14.79 12.42
N VAL A 56 11.74 -14.80 13.52
CA VAL A 56 10.55 -13.97 13.71
C VAL A 56 11.01 -12.51 13.76
N SER A 57 10.72 -11.74 12.70
CA SER A 57 10.80 -10.28 12.78
C SER A 57 9.80 -9.82 13.83
N GLY A 58 10.25 -9.15 14.90
CA GLY A 58 9.38 -8.68 15.98
C GLY A 58 8.20 -7.83 15.47
N GLY A 59 7.01 -8.00 16.07
CA GLY A 59 5.78 -7.28 15.71
C GLY A 59 4.75 -8.13 14.94
N ILE A 60 3.88 -7.46 14.16
CA ILE A 60 2.72 -8.08 13.47
C ILE A 60 3.17 -9.10 12.39
N SER A 61 4.29 -8.83 11.71
CA SER A 61 4.87 -9.73 10.71
C SER A 61 5.34 -11.05 11.29
N GLY A 62 5.83 -11.04 12.52
CA GLY A 62 6.22 -12.23 13.26
C GLY A 62 5.04 -13.04 13.79
N ALA A 63 4.00 -12.37 14.29
CA ALA A 63 2.75 -13.02 14.69
C ALA A 63 2.07 -13.73 13.51
N ALA A 64 2.06 -13.10 12.33
CA ALA A 64 1.55 -13.69 11.09
C ALA A 64 2.33 -14.95 10.66
N GLN A 65 3.64 -15.01 10.92
CA GLN A 65 4.47 -16.18 10.61
C GLN A 65 4.19 -17.36 11.53
N ILE A 66 4.00 -17.12 12.84
CA ILE A 66 3.66 -18.17 13.81
C ILE A 66 2.28 -18.77 13.47
N ILE A 67 1.31 -17.92 13.12
CA ILE A 67 -0.03 -18.39 12.71
C ILE A 67 0.05 -19.12 11.37
N ASN A 68 0.81 -18.63 10.39
CA ASN A 68 1.02 -19.34 9.13
C ASN A 68 1.65 -20.72 9.32
N PHE A 69 2.58 -20.89 10.28
CA PHE A 69 3.19 -22.19 10.57
C PHE A 69 2.13 -23.25 10.96
N PHE A 70 1.06 -22.84 11.63
CA PHE A 70 -0.04 -23.72 12.02
C PHE A 70 -1.17 -23.81 10.98
N THR A 71 -1.43 -22.75 10.20
CA THR A 71 -2.63 -22.65 9.35
C THR A 71 -2.34 -22.72 7.84
N GLY A 72 -1.09 -22.58 7.39
CA GLY A 72 -0.71 -22.59 5.97
C GLY A 72 -1.19 -21.38 5.15
N TRP A 73 -1.80 -20.39 5.79
CA TRP A 73 -2.43 -19.22 5.17
C TRP A 73 -1.41 -18.16 4.70
N PRO A 74 -1.60 -17.52 3.54
CA PRO A 74 -0.61 -16.59 2.98
C PRO A 74 -0.23 -15.47 3.96
N ILE A 75 1.04 -15.47 4.39
CA ILE A 75 1.61 -14.53 5.37
C ILE A 75 1.34 -13.09 4.95
N GLY A 76 1.47 -12.76 3.67
CA GLY A 76 1.24 -11.42 3.15
C GLY A 76 -0.17 -10.87 3.45
N LEU A 77 -1.20 -11.73 3.41
CA LEU A 77 -2.57 -11.31 3.72
C LEU A 77 -2.73 -11.04 5.22
N MET A 78 -2.13 -11.87 6.07
CA MET A 78 -2.14 -11.69 7.53
C MET A 78 -1.39 -10.42 7.95
N VAL A 79 -0.24 -10.15 7.34
CA VAL A 79 0.53 -8.93 7.59
C VAL A 79 -0.22 -7.70 7.11
N PHE A 80 -0.89 -7.78 5.95
CA PHE A 80 -1.70 -6.68 5.43
C PHE A 80 -2.86 -6.34 6.37
N ILE A 81 -3.61 -7.35 6.81
CA ILE A 81 -4.74 -7.17 7.75
C ILE A 81 -4.24 -6.60 9.08
N GLY A 82 -3.13 -7.11 9.60
CA GLY A 82 -2.57 -6.62 10.86
C GLY A 82 -1.96 -5.22 10.76
N ASN A 83 -1.39 -4.84 9.61
CA ASN A 83 -0.90 -3.47 9.40
C ASN A 83 -2.02 -2.46 9.14
N LEU A 84 -3.20 -2.89 8.69
CA LEU A 84 -4.34 -2.00 8.43
C LEU A 84 -4.72 -1.10 9.63
N PRO A 85 -4.90 -1.61 10.87
CA PRO A 85 -5.17 -0.77 12.04
C PRO A 85 -3.97 0.12 12.42
N LEU A 86 -2.73 -0.35 12.27
CA LEU A 86 -1.55 0.48 12.49
C LEU A 86 -1.46 1.62 11.48
N PHE A 87 -1.85 1.37 10.23
CA PHE A 87 -1.87 2.36 9.16
C PHE A 87 -2.92 3.44 9.43
N LEU A 88 -4.12 3.03 9.87
CA LEU A 88 -5.18 3.94 10.33
C LEU A 88 -4.74 4.79 11.53
N LEU A 89 -4.05 4.19 12.51
CA LEU A 89 -3.51 4.91 13.65
C LEU A 89 -2.38 5.87 13.24
N GLY A 90 -1.49 5.44 12.37
CA GLY A 90 -0.42 6.27 11.81
C GLY A 90 -1.00 7.48 11.06
N TRP A 91 -2.03 7.28 10.23
CA TRP A 91 -2.72 8.37 9.54
C TRP A 91 -3.38 9.35 10.51
N ARG A 92 -3.89 8.88 11.65
CA ARG A 92 -4.52 9.72 12.68
C ARG A 92 -3.51 10.55 13.49
N TYR A 93 -2.28 10.07 13.64
CA TYR A 93 -1.23 10.71 14.46
C TYR A 93 -0.24 11.55 13.66
N LEU A 94 0.04 11.20 12.39
CA LEU A 94 0.94 11.94 11.50
C LEU A 94 0.20 12.90 10.56
N GLY A 95 -1.13 12.79 10.47
CA GLY A 95 -2.02 13.69 9.72
C GLY A 95 -2.64 14.77 10.59
#